data_AF-W2LU27-F1
#
_entry.id   AF-W2LU27-F1
#
_cell.length_a   1.000
_cell.length_b   1.000
_cell.length_c   1.000
_cell.angle_alpha   90.00
_cell.angle_beta   90.00
_cell.angle_gamma   90.00
#
_symmetry.space_group_name_H-M   'P 1'
#
loop_
_entity.id
_entity.type
_entity.pdbx_description
1 polymer ?
#
loop_
_entity_poly.entity_id
_entity_poly.type
_entity_poly.pdbx_seq_one_letter_code
_entity_poly.pdbx_strand_id
1 'polypeptide(L)'
;MLRGGAGPKRIRLLLLKKYKKEKVKQAKIPDAIMLKNRKASLKKSSKNAWEISNFTVMMEWASPRMCTDRDVFFGWMGGFDVQNDKRTFDEKDLEFQNDLIILNTFDHTFTDEDGKEATSFGFIFTSRRIFRNVYY
;
A
#
# COMPACT_ATOMS: atom_id res chain seq x y z
N MET A 1 3.94 -5.78 -8.41
CA MET A 1 2.49 -5.55 -8.66
C MET A 1 2.18 -4.06 -8.61
N LEU A 2 1.21 -3.55 -9.36
CA LEU A 2 0.66 -2.21 -9.12
C LEU A 2 -0.06 -2.25 -7.75
N ARG A 3 0.27 -1.32 -6.83
CA ARG A 3 -0.03 -1.41 -5.38
C ARG A 3 -1.48 -1.84 -5.07
N GLY A 4 -1.65 -2.80 -4.15
CA GLY A 4 -2.93 -3.13 -3.50
C GLY A 4 -3.99 -3.85 -4.36
N GLY A 5 -3.62 -4.61 -5.39
CA GLY A 5 -4.58 -5.41 -6.17
C GLY A 5 -5.46 -4.61 -7.15
N ALA A 6 -5.30 -3.29 -7.23
CA ALA A 6 -6.11 -2.43 -8.09
C ALA A 6 -5.97 -2.79 -9.59
N GLY A 7 -7.10 -2.77 -10.31
CA GLY A 7 -7.12 -2.95 -11.76
C GLY A 7 -6.59 -1.73 -12.53
N PRO A 8 -6.19 -1.88 -13.81
CA PRO A 8 -5.60 -0.80 -14.62
C PRO A 8 -6.43 0.49 -14.64
N LYS A 9 -7.76 0.37 -14.74
CA LYS A 9 -8.69 1.53 -14.72
C LYS A 9 -8.62 2.29 -13.40
N ARG A 10 -8.62 1.57 -12.27
CA ARG A 10 -8.57 2.18 -10.93
C ARG A 10 -7.23 2.86 -10.68
N ILE A 11 -6.14 2.27 -11.14
CA ILE A 11 -4.80 2.85 -11.04
C ILE A 11 -4.70 4.15 -11.84
N ARG A 12 -5.21 4.14 -13.07
CA ARG A 12 -5.24 5.36 -13.89
C ARG A 12 -6.02 6.49 -13.21
N LEU A 13 -7.17 6.17 -12.62
CA LEU A 13 -7.96 7.13 -11.86
C LEU A 13 -7.17 7.71 -10.67
N LEU A 14 -6.48 6.85 -9.90
CA LEU A 14 -5.68 7.28 -8.76
C LEU A 14 -4.52 8.18 -9.19
N LEU A 15 -3.83 7.85 -10.29
CA LEU A 15 -2.74 8.68 -10.83
C LEU A 15 -3.26 10.04 -11.33
N LEU A 16 -4.41 10.07 -12.01
CA LEU A 16 -5.03 11.32 -12.46
C LEU A 16 -5.42 12.21 -11.28
N LYS A 17 -5.95 11.61 -10.21
CA LYS A 17 -6.22 12.31 -8.95
C LYS A 17 -4.93 12.81 -8.30
N LYS A 18 -3.87 11.98 -8.26
CA LYS A 18 -2.56 12.33 -7.68
C LYS A 18 -1.96 13.55 -8.36
N TYR A 19 -1.95 13.56 -9.69
CA TYR A 19 -1.34 14.63 -10.47
C TYR A 19 -2.35 15.69 -10.93
N LYS A 20 -3.49 15.86 -10.23
CA LYS A 20 -4.56 16.79 -10.64
C LYS A 20 -4.06 18.21 -10.93
N LYS A 21 -3.03 18.67 -10.21
CA LYS A 21 -2.45 20.01 -10.34
C LYS A 21 -1.28 20.09 -11.33
N GLU A 22 -0.83 18.97 -11.89
CA GLU A 22 0.40 18.87 -12.68
C GLU A 22 0.10 18.38 -14.11
N LYS A 23 -0.36 19.28 -14.99
CA LYS A 23 -0.84 18.92 -16.35
C LYS A 23 0.17 18.13 -17.18
N VAL A 24 1.46 18.48 -17.08
CA VAL A 24 2.55 17.77 -17.78
C VAL A 24 2.67 16.32 -17.30
N LYS A 25 2.49 16.07 -16.00
CA LYS A 25 2.50 14.71 -15.45
C LYS A 25 1.24 13.94 -15.82
N GLN A 26 0.08 14.61 -15.87
CA GLN A 26 -1.17 13.97 -16.34
C GLN A 26 -1.09 13.49 -17.78
N ALA A 27 -0.52 14.31 -18.68
CA ALA A 27 -0.35 13.95 -20.09
C ALA A 27 0.54 12.71 -20.29
N LYS A 28 1.43 12.43 -19.32
CA LYS A 28 2.33 11.27 -19.33
C LYS A 28 1.72 10.02 -18.68
N ILE A 29 0.50 10.09 -18.14
CA ILE A 29 -0.14 8.92 -17.50
C ILE A 29 -0.57 7.93 -18.58
N PRO A 30 -0.07 6.67 -18.53
CA PRO A 30 -0.46 5.67 -19.51
C PRO A 30 -1.96 5.33 -19.46
N ASP A 31 -2.53 4.95 -20.59
CA ASP A 31 -3.92 4.48 -20.64
C ASP A 31 -4.10 3.10 -19.97
N ALA A 32 -5.35 2.64 -19.88
CA ALA A 32 -5.66 1.37 -19.23
C ALA A 32 -5.03 0.15 -19.93
N ILE A 33 -4.87 0.19 -21.25
CA ILE A 33 -4.26 -0.89 -22.05
C ILE A 33 -2.76 -0.90 -21.81
N MET A 34 -2.11 0.26 -21.87
CA MET A 34 -0.68 0.41 -21.55
C MET A 34 -0.37 -0.05 -20.13
N LEU A 35 -1.22 0.29 -19.15
CA LEU A 35 -1.08 -0.17 -17.77
C LEU A 35 -1.29 -1.70 -17.64
N LYS A 36 -2.24 -2.29 -18.39
CA LYS A 36 -2.44 -3.75 -18.44
C LYS A 36 -1.22 -4.45 -19.05
N ASN A 37 -0.70 -3.93 -20.16
CA ASN A 37 0.47 -4.46 -20.84
C ASN A 37 1.72 -4.31 -19.98
N ARG A 38 1.88 -3.17 -19.29
CA ARG A 38 2.96 -2.96 -18.32
C ARG A 38 2.86 -3.95 -17.15
N LYS A 39 1.67 -4.22 -16.62
CA LYS A 39 1.45 -5.25 -15.59
C LYS A 39 1.87 -6.64 -16.08
N ALA A 40 1.46 -7.03 -17.29
CA ALA A 40 1.82 -8.32 -17.89
C ALA A 40 3.33 -8.43 -18.16
N SER A 41 3.93 -7.37 -18.71
CA SER A 41 5.37 -7.26 -18.92
C SER A 41 6.13 -7.36 -17.61
N LEU A 42 5.73 -6.60 -16.58
CA LEU A 42 6.33 -6.68 -15.25
C LEU A 42 6.23 -8.09 -14.68
N LYS A 43 5.09 -8.77 -14.80
CA LYS A 43 4.92 -10.17 -14.39
C LYS A 43 5.84 -11.14 -15.15
N LYS A 44 6.07 -10.88 -16.44
CA LYS A 44 6.91 -11.72 -17.31
C LYS A 44 8.41 -11.47 -17.09
N SER A 45 8.80 -10.22 -16.84
CA SER A 45 10.18 -9.85 -16.52
C SER A 45 10.53 -10.13 -15.06
N SER A 46 9.53 -10.24 -14.18
CA SER A 46 9.70 -10.60 -12.77
C SER A 46 9.78 -12.11 -12.59
N LYS A 47 10.64 -12.81 -13.33
CA LYS A 47 10.88 -14.24 -13.04
C LYS A 47 11.26 -14.46 -11.57
N ASN A 48 11.86 -13.45 -10.91
CA ASN A 48 12.17 -13.42 -9.46
C ASN A 48 11.80 -12.08 -8.77
N ALA A 49 11.06 -11.17 -9.40
CA ALA A 49 10.88 -9.82 -8.82
C ALA A 49 9.71 -9.79 -7.84
N TRP A 50 10.06 -9.88 -6.56
CA TRP A 50 9.22 -9.83 -5.35
C TRP A 50 8.58 -11.17 -4.98
N GLU A 51 9.39 -12.22 -4.90
CA GLU A 51 9.04 -13.36 -4.07
C GLU A 51 9.44 -13.03 -2.63
N ILE A 52 8.45 -12.90 -1.75
CA ILE A 52 8.69 -12.99 -0.31
C ILE A 52 8.89 -14.49 -0.07
N SER A 53 10.14 -14.94 -0.19
CA SER A 53 10.49 -16.35 -0.09
C SER A 53 10.53 -16.85 1.35
N ASN A 54 10.67 -15.95 2.32
CA ASN A 54 10.69 -16.27 3.74
C ASN A 54 10.28 -15.06 4.61
N PHE A 55 10.11 -15.33 5.90
CA PHE A 55 9.72 -14.34 6.90
C PHE A 55 10.69 -13.15 6.98
N THR A 56 12.00 -13.39 6.88
CA THR A 56 13.01 -12.32 6.97
C THR A 56 12.82 -11.29 5.86
N VAL A 57 12.67 -11.76 4.61
CA VAL A 57 12.41 -10.88 3.45
C VAL A 57 11.08 -10.14 3.61
N MET A 58 10.06 -10.79 4.20
CA MET A 58 8.80 -10.13 4.53
C MET A 58 9.03 -8.98 5.51
N MET A 59 9.75 -9.24 6.60
CA MET A 59 9.96 -8.28 7.68
C MET A 59 10.88 -7.13 7.26
N GLU A 60 11.89 -7.37 6.43
CA GLU A 60 12.70 -6.30 5.82
C GLU A 60 11.84 -5.33 5.02
N TRP A 61 10.85 -5.84 4.28
CA TRP A 61 9.91 -5.00 3.56
C TRP A 61 8.87 -4.34 4.47
N ALA A 62 8.37 -5.08 5.47
CA ALA A 62 7.27 -4.65 6.31
C ALA A 62 7.70 -3.61 7.36
N SER A 63 8.85 -3.82 7.99
CA SER A 63 9.32 -3.06 9.15
C SER A 63 9.32 -1.54 8.93
N PRO A 64 9.84 -0.99 7.82
CA PRO A 64 9.81 0.46 7.58
C PRO A 64 8.40 1.05 7.38
N ARG A 65 7.39 0.19 7.21
CA ARG A 65 5.98 0.55 6.98
C ARG A 65 5.10 0.23 8.17
N MET A 66 5.64 -0.37 9.22
CA MET A 66 4.91 -0.70 10.43
C MET A 66 4.41 0.59 11.08
N CYS A 67 3.11 0.63 11.34
CA CYS A 67 2.46 1.73 12.03
C CYS A 67 2.03 1.23 13.41
N THR A 68 2.99 1.21 14.33
CA THR A 68 2.85 0.60 15.66
C THR A 68 2.26 1.54 16.71
N ASP A 69 2.25 2.84 16.45
CA ASP A 69 1.76 3.84 17.39
C ASP A 69 0.95 4.94 16.69
N ARG A 70 0.28 5.74 17.54
CA ARG A 70 -0.60 6.81 17.11
C ARG A 70 0.16 7.95 16.45
N ASP A 71 1.35 8.29 16.92
CA ASP A 71 2.09 9.45 16.40
C ASP A 71 2.61 9.18 15.00
N VAL A 72 3.06 7.95 14.72
CA VAL A 72 3.39 7.45 13.38
C VAL A 72 2.17 7.46 12.47
N PHE A 73 0.99 7.10 12.99
CA PHE A 73 -0.25 7.14 12.22
C PHE A 73 -0.68 8.56 11.85
N PHE A 74 -0.69 9.47 12.83
CA PHE A 74 -1.14 10.85 12.65
C PHE A 74 -0.07 11.76 12.03
N GLY A 75 1.19 11.33 12.05
CA GLY A 75 2.32 12.07 11.48
C GLY A 75 2.59 13.38 12.19
N TRP A 76 2.35 13.43 13.51
CA TRP A 76 2.51 14.63 14.33
C TRP A 76 3.30 14.30 15.61
N MET A 77 4.44 14.96 15.79
CA MET A 77 5.20 14.96 17.06
C MET A 77 4.62 15.91 18.13
N GLY A 78 3.35 16.32 18.02
CA GLY A 78 2.71 17.33 18.87
C GLY A 78 1.39 16.87 19.49
N GLY A 79 1.07 15.57 19.36
CA GLY A 79 -0.18 14.99 19.84
C GLY A 79 -1.31 15.05 18.80
N PHE A 80 -2.23 14.09 18.93
CA PHE A 80 -3.42 13.98 18.11
C PHE A 80 -4.51 14.95 18.59
N ASP A 81 -4.91 15.89 17.73
CA ASP A 81 -6.05 16.80 17.96
C ASP A 81 -7.28 16.36 17.17
N VAL A 82 -8.19 15.66 17.84
CA VAL A 82 -9.44 15.16 17.26
C VAL A 82 -10.28 16.24 16.56
N GLN A 83 -10.29 17.46 17.07
CA GLN A 83 -11.19 18.51 16.55
C GLN A 83 -10.71 19.04 15.20
N ASN A 84 -9.39 19.10 15.02
CA ASN A 84 -8.78 19.63 13.81
C ASN A 84 -8.24 18.55 12.87
N ASP A 85 -8.18 17.28 13.30
CA ASP A 85 -7.56 16.18 12.58
C ASP A 85 -8.08 16.01 11.14
N LYS A 86 -9.39 16.13 10.92
CA LYS A 86 -9.97 16.01 9.56
C LYS A 86 -9.44 17.11 8.64
N ARG A 87 -9.42 18.35 9.13
CA ARG A 87 -8.94 19.50 8.36
C ARG A 87 -7.44 19.37 8.10
N THR A 88 -6.64 19.10 9.13
CA THR A 88 -5.18 18.99 9.00
C THR A 88 -4.77 17.79 8.16
N PHE A 89 -5.52 16.68 8.20
CA PHE A 89 -5.30 15.53 7.33
C PHE A 89 -5.59 15.83 5.87
N ASP A 90 -6.68 16.54 5.57
CA ASP A 90 -7.03 16.92 4.19
C ASP A 90 -5.98 17.86 3.57
N GLU A 91 -5.27 18.64 4.39
CA GLU A 91 -4.15 19.50 3.99
C GLU A 91 -2.84 18.74 3.72
N LYS A 92 -2.67 17.53 4.27
CA LYS A 92 -1.47 16.70 4.00
C LYS A 92 -1.40 16.30 2.53
N ASP A 93 -0.20 16.03 2.03
CA ASP A 93 -0.05 15.57 0.66
C ASP A 93 -0.68 14.18 0.43
N LEU A 94 -0.95 13.86 -0.84
CA LEU A 94 -1.54 12.58 -1.21
C LEU A 94 -0.60 11.39 -0.99
N GLU A 95 0.70 11.63 -0.81
CA GLU A 95 1.66 10.59 -0.48
C GLU A 95 1.44 10.12 0.95
N PHE A 96 1.44 11.03 1.92
CA PHE A 96 1.10 10.77 3.31
C PHE A 96 -0.30 10.19 3.47
N GLN A 97 -1.33 10.79 2.85
CA GLN A 97 -2.71 10.35 3.01
C GLN A 97 -2.95 8.92 2.48
N ASN A 98 -2.30 8.54 1.38
CA ASN A 98 -2.49 7.25 0.71
C ASN A 98 -1.28 6.32 0.87
N ASP A 99 -0.39 6.63 1.80
CA ASP A 99 0.77 5.80 2.09
C ASP A 99 0.32 4.41 2.54
N LEU A 100 1.09 3.39 2.16
CA LEU A 100 0.80 2.01 2.55
C LEU A 100 1.45 1.77 3.90
N ILE A 101 0.60 1.62 4.91
CA ILE A 101 1.01 1.30 6.27
C ILE A 101 0.65 -0.15 6.60
N ILE A 102 1.50 -0.80 7.38
CA ILE A 102 1.27 -2.15 7.88
C ILE A 102 0.85 -2.06 9.34
N LEU A 103 -0.29 -2.65 9.65
CA LEU A 103 -0.87 -2.70 10.99
C LEU A 103 -0.36 -3.91 11.76
N ASN A 104 -0.18 -5.04 11.06
CA ASN A 104 0.35 -6.25 11.67
C ASN A 104 0.99 -7.16 10.61
N THR A 105 1.91 -8.00 11.05
CA THR A 105 2.43 -9.15 10.29
C THR A 105 2.09 -10.42 11.06
N PHE A 106 1.88 -11.52 10.35
CA PHE A 106 1.55 -12.80 10.96
C PHE A 106 2.09 -13.96 10.13
N ASP A 107 2.34 -15.06 10.81
CA ASP A 107 2.64 -16.36 10.23
C ASP A 107 1.56 -17.37 10.63
N HIS A 108 1.32 -18.35 9.77
CA HIS A 108 0.37 -19.41 10.03
C HIS A 108 0.89 -20.72 9.45
N THR A 109 1.16 -21.68 10.35
CA THR A 109 1.54 -23.04 10.01
C THR A 109 0.30 -23.87 9.72
N PHE A 110 0.33 -24.63 8.63
CA PHE A 110 -0.75 -25.49 8.16
C PHE A 110 -0.17 -26.77 7.53
N THR A 111 -1.00 -27.80 7.38
CA THR A 111 -0.63 -29.00 6.61
C THR A 111 -1.11 -28.82 5.18
N ASP A 112 -0.21 -28.97 4.20
CA ASP A 112 -0.55 -28.88 2.78
C ASP A 112 -1.30 -30.13 2.27
N GLU A 113 -1.69 -30.11 0.99
CA GLU A 113 -2.42 -31.20 0.35
C GLU A 113 -1.64 -32.52 0.32
N ASP A 114 -0.30 -32.47 0.44
CA ASP A 114 0.60 -33.63 0.47
C ASP A 114 0.89 -34.13 1.90
N GLY A 115 0.26 -33.54 2.92
CA GLY A 115 0.46 -33.92 4.32
C GLY A 115 1.73 -33.35 4.96
N LYS A 116 2.37 -32.35 4.34
CA LYS A 116 3.59 -31.71 4.87
C LYS A 116 3.25 -30.44 5.63
N GLU A 117 4.01 -30.15 6.69
CA GLU A 117 3.94 -28.85 7.35
C GLU A 117 4.47 -27.75 6.43
N ALA A 118 3.63 -26.74 6.22
CA ALA A 118 3.93 -25.55 5.46
C ALA A 118 3.62 -24.31 6.32
N THR A 119 4.31 -23.20 6.07
CA THR A 119 4.07 -21.94 6.75
C THR A 119 3.71 -20.87 5.74
N SER A 120 2.60 -20.18 5.98
CA SER A 120 2.19 -19.00 5.24
C SER A 120 2.53 -17.74 6.02
N PHE A 121 2.86 -16.67 5.30
CA PHE A 121 3.14 -15.36 5.88
C PHE A 121 2.17 -14.34 5.32
N GLY A 122 1.73 -13.42 6.17
CA GLY A 122 0.77 -12.40 5.82
C GLY A 122 1.03 -11.08 6.52
N PHE A 123 0.43 -10.03 5.97
CA PHE A 123 0.42 -8.71 6.57
C PHE A 123 -0.96 -8.08 6.42
N ILE A 124 -1.37 -7.37 7.46
CA ILE A 124 -2.56 -6.52 7.46
C ILE A 124 -2.07 -5.12 7.09
N PHE A 125 -2.50 -4.61 5.94
CA PHE A 125 -2.12 -3.28 5.47
C PHE A 125 -3.34 -2.41 5.19
N THR A 126 -3.14 -1.11 5.28
CA THR A 126 -4.16 -0.11 4.95
C THR A 126 -3.48 1.16 4.45
N SER A 127 -4.27 2.22 4.28
CA SER A 127 -3.75 3.58 4.18
C SER A 127 -4.37 4.44 5.27
N ARG A 128 -3.70 5.55 5.61
CA ARG A 128 -4.21 6.52 6.59
C ARG A 128 -5.62 6.99 6.23
N ARG A 129 -5.87 7.25 4.94
CA ARG A 129 -7.19 7.65 4.45
C ARG A 129 -8.27 6.58 4.68
N ILE A 130 -7.97 5.31 4.42
CA ILE A 130 -8.97 4.22 4.60
C ILE A 130 -9.22 3.98 6.08
N PHE A 131 -8.16 3.94 6.89
CA PHE A 131 -8.27 3.61 8.30
C PHE A 131 -8.92 4.72 9.14
N ARG A 132 -8.81 5.99 8.69
CA ARG A 132 -9.51 7.12 9.31
C ARG A 132 -11.03 7.07 9.19
N ASN A 133 -11.59 6.26 8.28
CA ASN A 133 -13.04 6.01 8.25
C ASN A 133 -13.56 5.31 9.52
N VAL A 134 -12.69 4.72 10.33
CA VAL A 134 -13.09 4.14 11.63
C VAL A 134 -13.33 5.23 12.68
N TYR A 135 -12.81 6.45 12.43
CA TYR A 135 -12.85 7.56 13.38
C TYR A 135 -13.82 8.68 12.97
N TYR A 136 -14.30 8.68 11.71
CA TYR A 136 -15.20 9.69 11.15
C TYR A 136 -16.53 9.08 10.71
#